data_AF-A0A6N6RKQ8-F1
#
_entry.id   AF-A0A6N6RKQ8-F1
#
_cell.length_a   1.000
_cell.length_b   1.000
_cell.length_c   1.000
_cell.angle_alpha   90.00
_cell.angle_beta   90.00
_cell.angle_gamma   90.00
#
_symmetry.space_group_name_H-M   'P 1'
#
loop_
_entity.id
_entity.type
_entity.pdbx_description
1 polymer ?
#
loop_
_entity_poly.entity_id
_entity_poly.type
_entity_poly.pdbx_seq_one_letter_code
_entity_poly.pdbx_strand_id
1 'polypeptide(L)'
;MSTIELRKKLHEYVNSADERVLRIMTAVFESYTNSADEIVAYTVRDEPLTQDEYVNKVREADQSIDKGKFTDVDELEYEMEGW
;
A
#
# COMPACT_ATOMS: atom_id res chain seq x y z
N MET A 1 -30.01 11.72 6.82
CA MET A 1 -29.38 12.99 6.44
C MET A 1 -29.12 12.96 4.94
N SER A 2 -29.45 14.03 4.24
CA SER A 2 -29.09 14.19 2.82
C SER A 2 -27.59 14.45 2.65
N THR A 3 -27.08 14.27 1.44
CA THR A 3 -25.69 14.60 1.07
C THR A 3 -25.33 16.06 1.40
N ILE A 4 -26.30 16.97 1.30
CA ILE A 4 -26.13 18.39 1.60
C ILE A 4 -25.93 18.59 3.11
N GLU A 5 -26.73 17.90 3.92
CA GLU A 5 -26.64 17.96 5.39
C GLU A 5 -25.32 17.37 5.89
N LEU A 6 -24.89 16.24 5.30
CA LEU A 6 -23.61 15.62 5.63
C LEU A 6 -22.43 16.53 5.29
N ARG A 7 -22.43 17.15 4.09
CA ARG A 7 -21.37 18.08 3.67
C ARG A 7 -21.28 19.28 4.60
N LYS A 8 -22.42 19.87 4.98
CA LYS A 8 -22.47 21.01 5.90
C LYS A 8 -21.89 20.65 7.27
N LYS A 9 -22.31 19.52 7.82
CA LYS A 9 -21.83 19.03 9.12
C LYS A 9 -20.33 18.74 9.11
N LEU A 10 -19.81 18.19 8.01
CA LEU A 10 -18.39 17.97 7.78
C LEU A 10 -17.58 19.27 7.82
N HIS A 11 -18.03 20.31 7.11
CA HIS A 11 -17.38 21.63 7.15
C HIS A 11 -17.36 22.25 8.55
N GLU A 12 -18.46 22.12 9.31
CA GLU A 12 -18.54 22.60 10.69
C GLU A 12 -17.53 21.87 11.60
N TYR A 13 -17.37 20.55 11.43
CA TYR A 13 -16.38 19.79 12.20
C TYR A 13 -14.94 20.18 11.84
N VAL A 14 -14.62 20.35 10.56
CA VAL A 14 -13.27 20.77 10.14
C VAL A 14 -12.90 22.13 10.72
N ASN A 15 -13.84 23.07 10.75
CA ASN A 15 -13.61 24.43 11.25
C ASN A 15 -13.39 24.50 12.77
N SER A 16 -13.80 23.48 13.52
CA SER A 16 -13.74 23.46 14.99
C SER A 16 -12.85 22.35 15.56
N ALA A 17 -12.28 21.50 14.71
CA ALA A 17 -11.44 20.38 15.10
C ALA A 17 -10.03 20.83 15.53
N ASP A 18 -9.45 20.06 16.46
CA ASP A 18 -8.03 20.18 16.80
C ASP A 18 -7.13 19.46 15.78
N GLU A 19 -5.82 19.72 15.85
CA GLU A 19 -4.83 19.14 14.93
C GLU A 19 -4.88 17.60 14.91
N ARG A 20 -5.13 16.97 16.06
CA ARG A 20 -5.15 15.51 16.15
C ARG A 20 -6.31 14.94 15.34
N VAL A 21 -7.50 15.51 15.47
CA VAL A 21 -8.68 15.09 14.71
C VAL A 21 -8.47 15.34 13.22
N LEU A 22 -7.92 16.50 12.85
CA LEU A 22 -7.62 16.82 11.46
C LEU A 22 -6.63 15.83 10.83
N ARG A 23 -5.55 15.46 11.54
CA ARG A 23 -4.59 14.46 11.06
C ARG A 23 -5.23 13.10 10.78
N ILE A 24 -6.06 12.61 11.70
CA ILE A 24 -6.74 11.31 11.54
C ILE A 24 -7.70 11.38 10.34
N MET A 25 -8.47 12.47 10.25
CA MET A 25 -9.42 12.68 9.17
C MET A 25 -8.73 12.75 7.81
N THR A 26 -7.64 13.50 7.71
CA THR A 26 -6.80 13.57 6.51
C THR A 26 -6.26 12.19 6.13
N ALA A 27 -5.70 11.42 7.06
CA ALA A 27 -5.21 10.06 6.77
C ALA A 27 -6.31 9.12 6.25
N VAL A 28 -7.53 9.24 6.80
CA VAL A 28 -8.69 8.47 6.32
C VAL A 28 -9.05 8.90 4.89
N PHE A 29 -9.14 10.20 4.61
CA PHE A 29 -9.43 10.66 3.24
C PHE A 29 -8.32 10.29 2.26
N GLU A 30 -7.05 10.41 2.65
CA GLU A 30 -5.91 9.96 1.85
C GLU A 30 -6.00 8.46 1.59
N SER A 31 -6.41 7.61 2.54
CA SER A 31 -6.61 6.18 2.27
C SER A 31 -7.74 5.88 1.28
N TYR A 32 -8.73 6.78 1.15
CA TYR A 32 -9.80 6.65 0.16
C TYR A 32 -9.46 7.31 -1.19
N THR A 33 -8.51 8.24 -1.21
CA THR A 33 -8.17 9.08 -2.39
C THR A 33 -6.86 8.63 -3.04
N ASN A 34 -5.94 8.05 -2.28
CA ASN A 34 -4.81 7.31 -2.81
C ASN A 34 -5.39 6.07 -3.46
N SER A 35 -5.55 6.20 -4.77
CA SER A 35 -6.04 5.24 -5.73
C SER A 35 -5.51 3.83 -5.41
N ALA A 36 -6.32 3.04 -4.70
CA ALA A 36 -6.09 1.60 -4.57
C ALA A 36 -5.96 0.92 -5.96
N ASP A 37 -6.40 1.60 -7.02
CA ASP A 37 -6.33 1.17 -8.41
C ASP A 37 -5.22 1.85 -9.25
N GLU A 38 -4.41 2.75 -8.68
CA GLU A 38 -3.27 3.33 -9.42
C GLU A 38 -2.16 2.31 -9.57
N ILE A 39 -1.79 2.04 -10.82
CA ILE A 39 -0.69 1.13 -11.14
C ILE A 39 0.63 1.85 -10.89
N VAL A 40 1.43 1.32 -9.96
CA VAL A 40 2.72 1.90 -9.54
C VAL A 40 3.92 1.06 -9.99
N ALA A 41 3.71 -0.21 -10.38
CA ALA A 41 4.77 -1.11 -10.81
C ALA A 41 4.23 -2.24 -11.72
N TYR A 42 5.15 -3.03 -12.29
CA TYR A 42 4.84 -4.24 -13.05
C TYR A 42 5.71 -5.42 -12.59
N THR A 43 5.19 -6.65 -12.68
CA THR A 43 5.96 -7.86 -12.41
C THR A 43 6.90 -8.22 -13.57
N VAL A 44 7.81 -9.18 -13.35
CA VAL A 44 8.66 -9.74 -14.42
C VAL A 44 7.87 -10.44 -15.54
N ARG A 45 6.57 -10.67 -15.33
CA ARG A 45 5.62 -11.20 -16.33
C ARG A 45 4.71 -10.12 -16.91
N ASP A 46 5.05 -8.85 -16.70
CA ASP A 46 4.32 -7.67 -17.18
C ASP A 46 2.90 -7.50 -16.56
N GLU A 47 2.68 -8.07 -15.38
CA GLU A 47 1.41 -7.90 -14.66
C GLU A 47 1.45 -6.58 -13.87
N PRO A 48 0.44 -5.70 -14.00
CA PRO A 48 0.39 -4.43 -13.29
C PRO A 48 0.18 -4.65 -11.79
N LEU A 49 0.75 -3.78 -10.96
CA LEU A 49 0.62 -3.79 -9.51
C LEU A 49 0.15 -2.45 -8.98
N THR A 50 -0.85 -2.49 -8.10
CA THR A 50 -1.26 -1.33 -7.31
C THR A 50 -0.30 -1.08 -6.15
N GLN A 51 -0.40 0.07 -5.49
CA GLN A 51 0.44 0.39 -4.34
C GLN A 51 0.31 -0.65 -3.21
N ASP A 52 -0.92 -1.06 -2.88
CA ASP A 52 -1.16 -2.04 -1.82
C ASP A 52 -0.59 -3.42 -2.18
N GLU A 53 -0.77 -3.86 -3.43
CA GLU A 53 -0.21 -5.12 -3.93
C GLU A 53 1.32 -5.10 -3.90
N TYR A 54 1.93 -4.00 -4.32
CA TYR A 54 3.39 -3.83 -4.29
C TYR A 54 3.93 -3.89 -2.86
N VAL A 55 3.32 -3.15 -1.92
CA VAL A 55 3.73 -3.14 -0.51
C VAL A 55 3.56 -4.53 0.12
N ASN A 56 2.48 -5.24 -0.20
CA ASN A 56 2.27 -6.60 0.31
C ASN A 56 3.32 -7.58 -0.22
N LYS A 57 3.69 -7.50 -1.50
CA LYS A 57 4.78 -8.32 -2.06
C LYS A 57 6.12 -8.08 -1.36
N VAL A 58 6.45 -6.82 -1.04
CA VAL A 58 7.68 -6.51 -0.29
C VAL A 58 7.63 -7.14 1.10
N ARG A 59 6.52 -7.03 1.82
CA ARG A 59 6.34 -7.67 3.13
C ARG A 59 6.44 -9.18 3.07
N GLU A 60 5.90 -9.81 2.03
CA GLU A 60 6.01 -11.26 1.81
C GLU A 60 7.46 -11.70 1.56
N ALA A 61 8.23 -10.89 0.81
CA ALA A 61 9.64 -11.13 0.58
C ALA A 61 10.45 -11.03 1.89
N ASP A 62 10.24 -9.98 2.68
CA ASP A 62 10.88 -9.82 4.00
C ASP A 62 10.58 -11.01 4.92
N GLN A 63 9.31 -11.43 5.01
CA GLN A 63 8.95 -12.61 5.80
C GLN A 63 9.56 -13.92 5.28
N SER A 64 9.81 -14.01 3.98
CA SER A 64 10.46 -15.18 3.38
C SER A 64 11.93 -15.22 3.78
N ILE A 65 12.61 -14.07 3.75
CA ILE A 65 13.99 -13.91 4.24
C ILE A 65 14.07 -14.28 5.72
N ASP A 66 13.18 -13.75 6.56
CA ASP A 66 13.13 -14.06 8.01
C ASP A 66 12.91 -15.56 8.29
N LYS A 67 12.19 -16.26 7.41
CA LYS A 67 11.94 -17.71 7.50
C LYS A 67 13.06 -18.56 6.90
N GLY A 68 14.16 -17.94 6.43
CA GLY A 68 15.26 -18.63 5.77
C GLY A 68 14.91 -19.17 4.38
N LYS A 69 13.86 -18.63 3.75
CA LYS A 69 13.44 -18.97 2.37
C LYS A 69 14.09 -18.00 1.38
N PHE A 70 15.41 -18.02 1.32
CA PHE A 70 16.20 -17.30 0.34
C PHE A 70 17.21 -18.27 -0.26
N THR A 71 17.69 -17.92 -1.44
CA THR A 71 18.81 -18.60 -2.12
C THR A 71 19.92 -17.58 -2.18
N ASP A 72 21.12 -17.94 -1.70
CA ASP A 72 22.28 -17.07 -1.85
C ASP A 72 22.86 -17.17 -3.27
N VAL A 73 23.82 -16.29 -3.58
CA VAL A 73 24.37 -16.21 -4.93
C VAL A 73 25.13 -17.48 -5.32
N ASP A 74 25.81 -18.14 -4.39
CA ASP A 74 26.59 -19.34 -4.68
C ASP A 74 25.64 -20.53 -4.95
N GLU A 75 24.56 -20.64 -4.16
CA GLU A 75 23.51 -21.65 -4.36
C GLU A 75 22.80 -21.44 -5.71
N LEU A 76 22.50 -20.19 -6.06
CA LEU A 76 21.89 -19.87 -7.36
C LEU A 76 22.82 -20.21 -8.53
N GLU A 77 24.11 -19.87 -8.45
CA GLU A 77 25.10 -20.20 -9.48
C GLU A 77 25.18 -21.71 -9.70
N TYR A 78 25.17 -22.51 -8.63
CA TYR A 78 25.16 -23.96 -8.71
C TYR A 78 23.88 -24.51 -9.36
N GLU A 79 22.70 -24.00 -9.01
CA GLU A 79 21.43 -24.42 -9.63
C GLU A 79 21.39 -24.12 -11.13
N MET A 80 21.92 -22.97 -11.53
CA MET A 80 21.97 -22.53 -12.93
C MET A 80 22.84 -23.41 -13.83
N GLU A 81 23.83 -24.13 -13.30
CA GLU A 81 24.62 -25.10 -14.09
C GLU A 81 23.75 -26.23 -14.66
N GLY A 82 22.61 -26.51 -14.02
CA GLY A 82 21.67 -27.56 -14.42
C GLY A 82 20.50 -27.09 -15.27
N TRP A 83 20.38 -25.79 -15.56
CA TRP A 83 19.26 -25.20 -16.33
C TRP A 83 19.51 -25.18 -17.84
#